data_AF-A0A2P2NSC4-F1
#
_entry.id   AF-A0A2P2NSC4-F1
#
_cell.length_a   1.000
_cell.length_b   1.000
_cell.length_c   1.000
_cell.angle_alpha   90.00
_cell.angle_beta   90.00
_cell.angle_gamma   90.00
#
_symmetry.space_group_name_H-M   'P 1'
#
loop_
_entity.id
_entity.type
_entity.pdbx_description
1 polymer ?
#
loop_
_entity_poly.entity_id
_entity_poly.type
_entity_poly.pdbx_seq_one_letter_code
_entity_poly.pdbx_strand_id
1 'polypeptide(L)' 'MSEKDDFGGQTCLPVSELRPGFRSVPLHNKKGEKLKNVRLLVRFQFM' A
#
# COMPACT_ATOMS: atom_id res chain seq x y z
N MET A 1 -28.94 -3.99 -3.26
CA MET A 1 -28.00 -3.37 -4.23
C MET A 1 -26.61 -3.78 -3.78
N SER A 2 -25.78 -4.35 -4.65
CA SER A 2 -24.42 -4.76 -4.29
C SER A 2 -23.66 -3.53 -3.79
N GLU A 3 -23.48 -3.45 -2.47
CA GLU A 3 -22.74 -2.36 -1.83
C GLU A 3 -21.29 -2.49 -2.26
N LYS A 4 -20.77 -1.48 -2.96
CA LYS A 4 -19.35 -1.43 -3.29
C LYS A 4 -18.57 -1.39 -1.98
N ASP A 5 -17.51 -2.18 -1.90
CA ASP A 5 -16.59 -2.15 -0.76
C ASP A 5 -16.05 -0.73 -0.52
N ASP A 6 -15.89 -0.39 0.75
CA ASP A 6 -15.31 0.88 1.16
C ASP A 6 -13.82 0.96 0.83
N PHE A 7 -13.35 2.19 0.55
CA PHE A 7 -11.95 2.44 0.28
C PHE A 7 -11.11 2.41 1.57
N GLY A 8 -10.23 1.40 1.71
CA GLY A 8 -9.36 1.23 2.88
C GLY A 8 -7.99 1.92 2.83
N GLY A 9 -7.58 2.44 1.67
CA GLY A 9 -6.28 3.09 1.47
C GLY A 9 -5.52 2.57 0.25
N GLN A 10 -4.50 3.32 -0.19
CA GLN A 10 -3.68 2.97 -1.35
C GLN A 10 -2.18 3.24 -1.14
N THR A 11 -1.35 2.63 -1.97
CA THR A 11 0.08 2.95 -2.08
C THR A 11 0.50 2.82 -3.54
N CYS A 12 1.41 3.67 -3.99
CA CYS A 12 2.02 3.59 -5.32
C CYS A 12 3.53 3.70 -5.16
N LEU A 13 4.26 2.69 -5.62
CA LEU A 13 5.72 2.58 -5.45
C LEU A 13 6.35 2.36 -6.84
N PRO A 14 7.32 3.20 -7.27
CA PRO A 14 8.08 2.95 -8.49
C PRO A 14 8.80 1.60 -8.42
N VAL A 15 8.76 0.82 -9.51
CA VAL A 15 9.34 -0.53 -9.56
C VAL A 15 10.83 -0.52 -9.23
N SER A 16 11.56 0.49 -9.72
CA SER A 16 12.99 0.70 -9.45
C SER A 16 13.33 0.96 -7.98
N GLU A 17 12.36 1.34 -7.15
CA GLU A 17 12.55 1.61 -5.73
C GLU A 17 12.23 0.42 -4.83
N LEU A 18 11.59 -0.62 -5.39
CA LEU A 18 11.23 -1.82 -4.64
C LEU A 18 12.49 -2.60 -4.22
N ARG A 19 12.55 -3.02 -2.95
CA ARG A 19 13.66 -3.80 -2.39
C ARG A 19 13.14 -5.17 -1.94
N PRO A 20 13.87 -6.28 -2.20
CA PRO A 20 13.39 -7.61 -1.88
C PRO A 20 13.26 -7.81 -0.36
N GLY A 21 12.50 -8.83 0.04
CA GLY A 21 12.25 -9.19 1.43
C GLY A 21 10.97 -8.58 2.01
N PHE A 22 10.81 -8.68 3.33
CA PHE A 22 9.66 -8.13 4.04
C PHE A 22 9.80 -6.61 4.22
N ARG A 23 8.76 -5.86 3.83
CA ARG A 23 8.69 -4.40 3.92
C ARG A 23 7.35 -3.97 4.50
N SER A 24 7.39 -2.95 5.36
CA SER A 24 6.20 -2.24 5.81
C SER A 24 5.88 -1.13 4.82
N VAL A 25 4.75 -1.22 4.13
CA VAL A 25 4.31 -0.24 3.13
C VAL A 25 3.18 0.62 3.70
N PRO A 26 3.34 1.95 3.84
CA PRO A 26 2.30 2.83 4.36
C PRO A 26 1.16 3.02 3.36
N LEU A 27 -0.08 3.10 3.84
CA LEU A 27 -1.23 3.46 3.02
C LEU A 27 -1.54 4.97 3.09
N HIS A 28 -2.15 5.47 2.03
CA HIS A 28 -2.56 6.86 1.84
C HIS A 28 -4.06 6.93 1.56
N ASN A 29 -4.69 8.04 1.93
CA ASN A 29 -6.11 8.28 1.67
C ASN A 29 -6.36 8.68 0.20
N LYS A 30 -7.62 8.99 -0.15
CA LYS A 30 -8.01 9.42 -1.50
C LYS A 30 -7.32 10.71 -1.99
N LYS A 31 -6.83 11.55 -1.06
CA LYS A 31 -6.07 12.78 -1.35
C LYS A 31 -4.56 12.54 -1.46
N GLY A 32 -4.09 11.31 -1.24
CA GLY A 32 -2.67 10.98 -1.20
C GLY A 32 -1.99 11.30 0.14
N GLU A 33 -2.75 11.66 1.18
CA GLU A 33 -2.19 11.94 2.50
C GLU A 33 -1.91 10.63 3.24
N LYS A 34 -0.75 10.54 3.88
CA LYS A 34 -0.32 9.33 4.60
C LYS A 34 -1.21 9.06 5.82
N LEU A 35 -1.75 7.84 5.90
CA LEU A 35 -2.45 7.37 7.09
C LEU A 35 -1.44 7.04 8.20
N LYS A 36 -1.60 7.67 9.37
CA LYS A 36 -0.58 7.66 10.45
C LYS A 36 -0.12 6.25 10.86
N ASN A 37 -1.08 5.34 11.04
CA ASN A 37 -0.85 4.01 11.61
C ASN A 37 -1.21 2.86 10.67
N VAL A 38 -1.62 3.14 9.43
CA VAL A 38 -2.11 2.10 8.50
C VAL A 38 -1.01 1.68 7.54
N ARG A 39 -0.61 0.41 7.60
CA ARG A 39 0.47 -0.16 6.80
C ARG A 39 0.16 -1.60 6.41
N LEU A 40 0.66 -2.04 5.27
CA LEU A 40 0.67 -3.43 4.84
C LEU A 40 2.05 -4.03 5.07
N LEU A 41 2.12 -5.24 5.61
CA LEU A 41 3.34 -6.05 5.59
C LEU A 41 3.36 -6.84 4.28
N VAL A 42 4.32 -6.54 3.42
CA VAL A 42 4.43 -7.14 2.08
C VAL A 42 5.81 -7.78 1.92
N ARG A 43 5.88 -8.95 1.29
CA ARG A 43 7.15 -9.55 0.86
C ARG A 43 7.33 -9.28 -0.63
N PHE A 44 8.37 -8.55 -1.00
CA PHE A 44 8.76 -8.40 -2.40
C PHE A 44 9.77 -9.50 -2.78
N GLN A 45 9.49 -10.20 -3.87
CA GLN A 45 10.37 -11.20 -4.47
C GLN A 45 10.53 -10.87 -5.95
N PHE A 46 11.76 -10.88 -6.44
CA PHE A 46 12.09 -10.69 -7.85
C PHE A 46 12.68 -11.99 -8.39
N MET A 47 12.48 -12.24 -9.69
CA MET A 47 13.09 -13.37 -10.42
C MET A 47 14.49 -13.03 -10.90
#